data_AF-A0A835PXH8-F1
#
_entry.id   AF-A0A835PXH8-F1
#
_cell.length_a   1.000
_cell.length_b   1.000
_cell.length_c   1.000
_cell.angle_alpha   90.00
_cell.angle_beta   90.00
_cell.angle_gamma   90.00
#
_symmetry.space_group_name_H-M   'P 1'
#
loop_
_entity.id
_entity.type
_entity.pdbx_description
1 polymer ?
#
loop_
_entity_poly.entity_id
_entity_poly.type
_entity_poly.pdbx_seq_one_letter_code
_entity_poly.pdbx_strand_id
1 'polypeptide(L)'
;MRGKGAMGRMVRSFLQSLLKLANSVIGLAGVGMILYSLWMLRVWYKEVQSYWGAGPDSPLPWFIYTILGLGVSLSMITCSGHIAAETANVHCLSCYMVLLFSLVVLESAVTADVFLNSDWEEDFPMDKTGRFNELKNFVRTNFEFCKWIALVVVAAQASSILLAMVLRALGSYRGSYYDSDDDFINARLPLIRNQVQPTPYIGEARPHLY
;
A
#
# COMPACT_ATOMS: atom_id res chain seq x y z
N MET A 1 -12.36 -26.96 -23.14
CA MET A 1 -11.18 -26.23 -22.59
C MET A 1 -11.41 -24.73 -22.29
N ARG A 2 -12.55 -24.12 -22.67
CA ARG A 2 -12.87 -22.68 -22.49
C ARG A 2 -13.12 -22.21 -21.04
N GLY A 3 -13.34 -23.13 -20.09
CA GLY A 3 -13.60 -22.81 -18.68
C GLY A 3 -12.37 -22.53 -17.81
N LYS A 4 -11.22 -23.16 -18.09
CA LYS A 4 -10.01 -23.03 -17.26
C LYS A 4 -9.41 -21.62 -17.29
N GLY A 5 -9.42 -20.97 -18.46
CA GLY A 5 -8.95 -19.57 -18.61
C GLY A 5 -9.93 -18.50 -18.09
N ALA A 6 -11.23 -18.82 -17.97
CA ALA A 6 -12.20 -17.92 -17.36
C ALA A 6 -12.05 -17.89 -15.83
N MET A 7 -11.88 -19.07 -15.22
CA MET A 7 -11.70 -19.20 -13.78
C MET A 7 -10.43 -18.50 -13.29
N GLY A 8 -9.31 -18.65 -13.99
CA GLY A 8 -8.06 -17.96 -13.62
C GLY A 8 -8.14 -16.42 -13.69
N ARG A 9 -8.90 -15.88 -14.64
CA ARG A 9 -9.15 -14.42 -14.73
C ARG A 9 -10.01 -13.93 -13.58
N MET A 10 -11.08 -14.64 -13.25
CA MET A 10 -11.98 -14.30 -12.13
C MET A 10 -11.24 -14.33 -10.79
N VAL A 11 -10.42 -15.36 -10.55
CA VAL A 11 -9.60 -15.46 -9.34
C VAL A 11 -8.62 -14.29 -9.26
N ARG A 12 -7.91 -13.94 -10.34
CA ARG A 12 -6.99 -12.78 -10.34
C ARG A 12 -7.71 -11.48 -10.01
N SER A 13 -8.85 -11.20 -10.64
CA SER A 13 -9.64 -9.99 -10.34
C SER A 13 -10.12 -9.96 -8.89
N PHE A 14 -10.53 -11.10 -8.35
CA PHE A 14 -10.92 -11.22 -6.94
C PHE A 14 -9.75 -10.92 -6.00
N LEU A 15 -8.58 -11.51 -6.22
CA LEU A 15 -7.38 -11.28 -5.42
C LEU A 15 -6.89 -9.82 -5.51
N GLN A 16 -6.98 -9.20 -6.70
CA GLN A 16 -6.67 -7.77 -6.87
C GLN A 16 -7.62 -6.88 -6.05
N SER A 17 -8.93 -7.17 -6.09
CA SER A 17 -9.92 -6.43 -5.31
C SER A 17 -9.71 -6.57 -3.81
N LEU A 18 -9.40 -7.78 -3.33
CA LEU A 18 -9.06 -8.01 -1.92
C LEU A 18 -7.82 -7.24 -1.48
N LEU A 19 -6.75 -7.28 -2.28
CA LEU A 19 -5.51 -6.56 -1.97
C LEU A 19 -5.74 -5.04 -1.94
N LYS A 20 -6.52 -4.50 -2.88
CA LYS A 20 -6.93 -3.08 -2.86
C LYS A 20 -7.75 -2.72 -1.64
N LEU A 21 -8.71 -3.58 -1.27
CA LEU A 21 -9.56 -3.35 -0.09
C LEU A 21 -8.71 -3.31 1.20
N ALA A 22 -7.81 -4.29 1.37
CA ALA A 22 -6.91 -4.34 2.52
C ALA A 22 -6.01 -3.08 2.59
N ASN A 23 -5.42 -2.68 1.46
CA ASN A 23 -4.58 -1.48 1.40
C ASN A 23 -5.38 -0.18 1.64
N SER A 24 -6.64 -0.10 1.19
CA SER A 24 -7.50 1.05 1.40
C SER A 24 -7.79 1.30 2.89
N VAL A 25 -8.04 0.23 3.66
CA VAL A 25 -8.24 0.33 5.11
C VAL A 25 -7.00 0.89 5.80
N ILE A 26 -5.81 0.39 5.43
CA ILE A 26 -4.53 0.88 5.96
C ILE A 26 -4.30 2.35 5.56
N GLY A 27 -4.71 2.73 4.34
CA GLY A 27 -4.57 4.09 3.85
C GLY A 27 -5.46 5.07 4.60
N LEU A 28 -6.70 4.69 4.91
CA LEU A 28 -7.61 5.47 5.73
C LEU A 28 -7.06 5.68 7.14
N ALA A 29 -6.49 4.63 7.75
CA ALA A 29 -5.80 4.75 9.02
C ALA A 29 -4.60 5.72 8.93
N GLY A 30 -3.77 5.60 7.90
CA GLY A 30 -2.63 6.51 7.67
C GLY A 30 -3.04 7.97 7.48
N VAL A 31 -4.07 8.23 6.68
CA VAL A 31 -4.63 9.60 6.51
C VAL A 31 -5.18 10.13 7.83
N GLY A 32 -5.89 9.31 8.59
CA GLY A 32 -6.38 9.67 9.93
C GLY A 32 -5.23 10.04 10.88
N MET A 33 -4.16 9.24 10.89
CA MET A 33 -2.95 9.52 11.67
C MET A 33 -2.27 10.83 11.26
N ILE A 34 -2.16 11.12 9.96
CA ILE A 34 -1.60 12.37 9.46
C ILE A 34 -2.45 13.55 9.90
N LEU A 35 -3.77 13.51 9.67
CA LEU A 35 -4.68 14.59 10.05
C LEU A 35 -4.66 14.85 11.56
N TYR A 36 -4.69 13.79 12.36
CA TYR A 36 -4.61 13.88 13.81
C TYR A 36 -3.26 14.45 14.28
N SER A 37 -2.15 14.00 13.69
CA SER A 37 -0.81 14.51 14.03
C SER A 37 -0.65 15.98 13.65
N LEU A 38 -1.16 16.40 12.50
CA LEU A 38 -1.15 17.81 12.10
C LEU A 38 -2.01 18.68 13.03
N TRP A 39 -3.16 18.16 13.46
CA TRP A 39 -3.99 18.83 14.46
C TRP A 39 -3.26 18.97 15.80
N MET A 40 -2.65 17.89 16.30
CA MET A 40 -1.83 17.88 17.51
C MET A 40 -0.64 18.84 17.42
N LEU A 41 0.07 18.85 16.30
CA LEU A 41 1.19 19.76 16.06
C LEU A 41 0.74 21.22 16.11
N ARG A 42 -0.44 21.51 15.57
CA ARG A 42 -1.02 22.85 15.59
C ARG A 42 -1.45 23.28 17.00
N VAL A 43 -1.94 22.36 17.82
CA VAL A 43 -2.23 22.61 19.24
C VAL A 43 -0.94 22.90 20.00
N TRP A 44 0.06 22.03 19.87
CA TRP A 44 1.36 22.20 20.50
C TRP A 44 2.04 23.51 20.12
N TYR A 45 2.03 23.86 18.83
CA TYR A 45 2.62 25.11 18.34
C TYR A 45 1.97 26.35 18.99
N LYS A 46 0.64 26.33 19.17
CA LYS A 46 -0.07 27.42 19.86
C LYS A 46 0.29 27.51 21.34
N GLU A 47 0.39 26.37 22.03
CA GLU A 47 0.77 26.33 23.44
C GLU A 47 2.18 26.89 23.64
N VAL A 48 3.14 26.43 22.83
CA VAL A 48 4.52 26.90 22.85
C VAL A 48 4.64 28.39 22.51
N GLN A 49 3.84 28.89 21.56
CA GLN A 49 3.84 30.32 21.22
C GLN A 49 3.19 31.19 22.31
N SER A 50 2.21 30.66 23.05
CA SER A 50 1.51 31.39 24.12
C SER A 50 2.34 31.57 25.39
N TYR A 51 3.26 30.63 25.67
CA TYR A 51 4.29 30.79 26.69
C TYR A 51 5.39 31.69 26.11
N TRP A 52 5.38 32.97 26.47
CA TRP A 52 6.40 33.96 26.11
C TRP A 52 7.82 33.40 26.32
N GLY A 53 8.47 32.91 25.26
CA GLY A 53 9.83 32.40 25.30
C GLY A 53 10.02 30.94 24.88
N ALA A 54 9.51 30.55 23.70
CA ALA A 54 10.05 29.39 22.99
C ALA A 54 11.49 29.69 22.55
N GLY A 55 12.42 29.61 23.49
CA GLY A 55 13.84 29.62 23.19
C GLY A 55 14.21 28.40 22.32
N PRO A 56 15.40 28.40 21.70
CA PRO A 56 15.91 27.31 20.85
C PRO A 56 15.94 25.93 21.55
N ASP A 57 15.79 25.89 22.88
CA ASP A 57 15.83 24.68 23.71
C ASP A 57 14.45 24.03 23.95
N SER A 58 13.41 24.47 23.23
CA SER A 58 12.10 23.83 23.32
C SER A 58 12.18 22.44 22.67
N PRO A 59 12.08 21.34 23.44
CA PRO A 59 12.30 20.02 22.89
C PRO A 59 11.22 19.72 21.84
N LEU A 60 11.67 19.23 20.70
CA LEU A 60 10.81 18.82 19.60
C LEU A 60 9.80 17.78 20.11
N PRO A 61 8.50 17.89 19.74
CA PRO A 61 7.48 16.93 20.13
C PRO A 61 7.66 15.63 19.32
N TRP A 62 8.70 14.88 19.66
CA TRP A 62 9.17 13.71 18.92
C TRP A 62 8.03 12.71 18.70
N PHE A 63 7.17 12.50 19.70
CA PHE A 63 6.04 11.58 19.61
C PHE A 63 5.01 12.00 18.55
N ILE A 64 4.76 13.31 18.38
CA ILE A 64 3.86 13.79 17.32
C ILE A 64 4.49 13.52 15.95
N TYR A 65 5.81 13.73 15.82
CA TYR A 65 6.53 13.44 14.57
C TYR A 65 6.60 11.94 14.24
N THR A 66 6.70 11.06 15.23
CA THR A 66 6.70 9.61 14.98
C THR A 66 5.34 9.14 14.49
N ILE A 67 4.22 9.59 15.09
CA ILE A 67 2.86 9.28 14.60
C ILE A 67 2.64 9.86 13.20
N LEU A 68 3.15 11.07 12.93
CA LEU A 68 3.08 11.67 11.60
C LEU A 68 3.86 10.86 10.55
N GLY A 69 5.11 10.50 10.87
CA GLY A 69 5.99 9.72 9.99
C GLY A 69 5.43 8.32 9.73
N LEU A 70 4.88 7.67 10.74
CA LEU A 70 4.18 6.40 10.61
C LEU A 70 2.94 6.54 9.70
N GLY A 71 2.13 7.58 9.89
CA GLY A 71 0.99 7.88 9.02
C GLY A 71 1.37 8.05 7.55
N VAL A 72 2.41 8.85 7.27
CA VAL A 72 2.96 9.04 5.91
C VAL A 72 3.45 7.73 5.31
N SER A 73 4.15 6.91 6.09
CA SER A 73 4.67 5.61 5.65
C SER A 73 3.52 4.66 5.26
N LEU A 74 2.47 4.58 6.08
CA LEU A 74 1.27 3.79 5.78
C LEU A 74 0.57 4.28 4.51
N SER A 75 0.44 5.58 4.31
CA SER A 75 -0.12 6.15 3.07
C SER A 75 0.73 5.80 1.84
N MET A 76 2.05 5.85 1.92
CA MET A 76 2.95 5.45 0.83
C MET A 76 2.82 3.97 0.47
N ILE A 77 2.66 3.10 1.48
CA ILE A 77 2.40 1.67 1.29
C ILE A 77 1.08 1.45 0.58
N THR A 78 0.02 2.14 1.00
CA THR A 78 -1.29 2.05 0.34
C THR A 78 -1.21 2.50 -1.12
N CYS A 79 -0.62 3.66 -1.40
CA CYS A 79 -0.44 4.15 -2.77
C CYS A 79 0.30 3.12 -3.64
N SER A 80 1.41 2.59 -3.13
CA SER A 80 2.20 1.55 -3.82
C SER A 80 1.38 0.27 -4.02
N GLY A 81 0.58 -0.14 -3.04
CA GLY A 81 -0.27 -1.33 -3.11
C GLY A 81 -1.41 -1.22 -4.13
N HIS A 82 -2.05 -0.06 -4.23
CA HIS A 82 -3.05 0.21 -5.27
C HIS A 82 -2.42 0.16 -6.67
N ILE A 83 -1.27 0.84 -6.85
CA ILE A 83 -0.54 0.83 -8.13
C ILE A 83 -0.08 -0.59 -8.46
N ALA A 84 0.44 -1.35 -7.50
CA ALA A 84 0.89 -2.73 -7.68
C ALA A 84 -0.26 -3.67 -8.09
N ALA A 85 -1.43 -3.51 -7.47
CA ALA A 85 -2.62 -4.29 -7.81
C ALA A 85 -3.13 -4.01 -9.23
N GLU A 86 -3.01 -2.77 -9.72
CA GLU A 86 -3.49 -2.34 -11.04
C GLU A 86 -2.50 -2.63 -12.17
N THR A 87 -1.25 -2.23 -11.99
CA THR A 87 -0.26 -2.25 -13.06
C THR A 87 0.33 -3.63 -13.29
N ALA A 88 0.31 -4.51 -12.28
CA ALA A 88 1.09 -5.74 -12.27
C ALA A 88 2.56 -5.54 -12.69
N ASN A 89 3.09 -4.30 -12.55
CA ASN A 89 4.46 -3.96 -12.89
C ASN A 89 5.38 -4.54 -11.81
N VAL A 90 6.40 -5.28 -12.24
CA VAL A 90 7.38 -5.92 -11.35
C VAL A 90 8.02 -4.91 -10.40
N HIS A 91 8.34 -3.69 -10.86
CA HIS A 91 8.97 -2.66 -10.02
C HIS A 91 8.03 -2.09 -8.95
N CYS A 92 6.77 -1.81 -9.29
CA CYS A 92 5.78 -1.31 -8.33
C CYS A 92 5.43 -2.37 -7.29
N LEU A 93 5.27 -3.62 -7.72
CA LEU A 93 5.04 -4.75 -6.84
C LEU A 93 6.26 -5.01 -5.94
N SER A 94 7.48 -4.90 -6.48
CA SER A 94 8.71 -5.02 -5.68
C SER A 94 8.82 -3.92 -4.63
N CYS A 95 8.53 -2.67 -4.99
CA CYS A 95 8.52 -1.55 -4.05
C CYS A 95 7.51 -1.80 -2.92
N TYR A 96 6.29 -2.19 -3.25
CA TYR A 96 5.26 -2.54 -2.27
C TYR A 96 5.69 -3.67 -1.32
N MET A 97 6.28 -4.74 -1.86
CA MET A 97 6.75 -5.87 -1.07
C MET A 97 7.91 -5.50 -0.14
N VAL A 98 8.86 -4.68 -0.61
CA VAL A 98 9.95 -4.16 0.22
C VAL A 98 9.39 -3.31 1.36
N LEU A 99 8.45 -2.40 1.07
CA LEU A 99 7.86 -1.56 2.11
C LEU A 99 7.10 -2.37 3.17
N LEU A 100 6.31 -3.37 2.77
CA LEU A 100 5.65 -4.28 3.71
C LEU A 100 6.64 -5.11 4.53
N PHE A 101 7.69 -5.62 3.89
CA PHE A 101 8.72 -6.36 4.60
C PHE A 101 9.45 -5.48 5.62
N SER A 102 9.80 -4.24 5.25
CA SER A 102 10.39 -3.26 6.16
C SER A 102 9.46 -2.95 7.34
N LEU A 103 8.14 -2.87 7.15
CA LEU A 103 7.20 -2.73 8.27
C LEU A 103 7.25 -3.93 9.20
N VAL A 104 7.21 -5.15 8.68
CA VAL A 104 7.27 -6.37 9.51
C VAL A 104 8.58 -6.42 10.29
N VAL A 105 9.70 -6.10 9.64
CA VAL A 105 11.01 -6.03 10.31
C VAL A 105 11.01 -4.97 11.40
N LEU A 106 10.50 -3.77 11.13
CA LEU A 106 10.40 -2.68 12.11
C LEU A 106 9.52 -3.09 13.31
N GLU A 107 8.33 -3.65 13.06
CA GLU A 107 7.43 -4.15 14.11
C GLU A 107 8.10 -5.24 14.95
N SER A 108 8.82 -6.17 14.30
CA SER A 108 9.55 -7.24 15.00
C SER A 108 10.71 -6.69 15.83
N ALA A 109 11.42 -5.68 15.32
CA ALA A 109 12.52 -5.03 16.03
C ALA A 109 12.02 -4.29 17.27
N VAL A 110 10.96 -3.48 17.13
CA VAL A 110 10.33 -2.77 18.26
C VAL A 110 9.78 -3.76 19.28
N THR A 111 9.12 -4.83 18.84
CA THR A 111 8.57 -5.85 19.75
C THR A 111 9.68 -6.60 20.50
N ALA A 112 10.76 -6.97 19.79
CA ALA A 112 11.91 -7.63 20.40
C ALA A 112 12.61 -6.72 21.40
N ASP A 113 12.76 -5.43 21.07
CA ASP A 113 13.37 -4.43 21.95
C ASP A 113 12.56 -4.25 23.24
N VAL A 114 11.24 -4.04 23.13
CA VAL A 114 10.33 -3.94 24.29
C VAL A 114 10.32 -5.21 25.14
N PHE A 115 10.54 -6.39 24.54
CA PHE A 115 10.51 -7.67 25.27
C PHE A 115 11.85 -8.04 25.91
N LEU A 116 12.97 -7.72 25.27
CA LEU A 116 14.31 -8.09 25.72
C LEU A 116 14.94 -7.02 26.62
N ASN A 117 14.63 -5.75 26.39
CA ASN A 117 15.15 -4.65 27.18
C ASN A 117 14.17 -4.31 28.31
N SER A 118 14.56 -4.57 29.56
CA SER A 118 13.74 -4.24 30.73
C SER A 118 13.60 -2.72 30.94
N ASP A 119 14.57 -1.96 30.42
CA ASP A 119 14.66 -0.50 30.54
C ASP A 119 14.35 0.21 29.21
N TRP A 120 13.64 -0.46 28.28
CA TRP A 120 13.29 0.07 26.94
C TRP A 120 12.59 1.45 26.99
N GLU A 121 11.93 1.77 28.10
CA GLU A 121 11.25 3.05 28.28
C GLU A 121 12.25 4.22 28.39
N GLU A 122 13.48 3.97 28.86
CA GLU A 122 14.53 4.98 29.04
C GLU A 122 15.20 5.37 27.72
N ASP A 123 15.08 4.55 26.67
CA ASP A 123 15.65 4.84 25.33
C ASP A 123 14.90 5.98 24.61
N PHE A 124 13.67 6.29 25.05
CA PHE A 124 12.87 7.35 24.46
C PHE A 124 13.19 8.73 25.08
N PRO A 125 13.32 9.79 24.25
CA PRO A 125 13.46 11.13 24.77
C PRO A 125 12.22 11.54 25.58
N MET A 126 12.40 12.40 26.58
CA MET A 126 11.30 12.87 27.43
C MET A 126 10.20 13.55 26.62
N ASP A 127 8.99 12.98 26.65
CA ASP A 127 7.81 13.58 26.01
C ASP A 127 7.14 14.61 26.92
N LYS A 128 7.44 15.89 26.70
CA LYS A 128 6.79 17.00 27.42
C LYS A 128 5.31 17.18 27.08
N THR A 129 4.81 16.59 26.00
CA THR A 129 3.39 16.68 25.61
C THR A 129 2.49 15.75 26.44
N GLY A 130 3.08 14.76 27.11
CA GLY A 130 2.39 13.73 27.90
C GLY A 130 1.59 12.72 27.06
N ARG A 131 1.63 12.82 25.73
CA ARG A 131 0.82 12.01 24.81
C ARG A 131 1.32 10.59 24.72
N PHE A 132 2.63 10.39 24.82
CA PHE A 132 3.21 9.06 24.89
C PHE A 132 2.73 8.31 26.14
N ASN A 133 2.66 8.99 27.29
CA ASN A 133 2.16 8.38 28.52
C ASN A 133 0.66 8.06 28.45
N GLU A 134 -0.12 8.92 27.81
CA GLU A 134 -1.55 8.67 27.53
C GLU A 134 -1.74 7.42 26.66
N LEU A 135 -0.96 7.28 25.58
CA LEU A 135 -0.96 6.08 24.74
C LEU A 135 -0.61 4.83 25.54
N LYS A 136 0.45 4.88 26.35
CA LYS A 136 0.87 3.75 27.20
C LYS A 136 -0.25 3.34 28.16
N ASN A 137 -0.89 4.29 28.82
CA ASN A 137 -2.01 4.02 29.71
C ASN A 137 -3.18 3.40 28.96
N PHE A 138 -3.50 3.88 27.75
CA PHE A 138 -4.53 3.30 26.90
C PHE A 138 -4.22 1.84 26.52
N VAL A 139 -3.00 1.56 26.06
CA VAL A 139 -2.56 0.21 25.67
C VAL A 139 -2.56 -0.73 26.89
N ARG A 140 -2.07 -0.27 28.04
CA ARG A 140 -2.06 -1.06 29.28
C ARG A 140 -3.47 -1.39 29.76
N THR A 141 -4.39 -0.43 29.69
CA THR A 141 -5.79 -0.61 30.08
C THR A 141 -6.52 -1.58 29.15
N ASN A 142 -6.18 -1.58 27.86
CA ASN A 142 -6.87 -2.36 26.84
C ASN A 142 -5.99 -3.47 26.24
N PHE A 143 -5.04 -3.99 27.02
CA PHE A 143 -3.96 -4.84 26.51
C PHE A 143 -4.46 -6.05 25.71
N GLU A 144 -5.49 -6.74 26.19
CA GLU A 144 -6.06 -7.89 25.49
C GLU A 144 -6.62 -7.51 24.11
N PHE A 145 -7.33 -6.38 24.01
CA PHE A 145 -7.82 -5.88 22.72
C PHE A 145 -6.67 -5.46 21.81
N CYS A 146 -5.68 -4.74 22.34
CA CYS A 146 -4.49 -4.32 21.60
C CYS A 146 -3.71 -5.53 21.05
N LYS A 147 -3.57 -6.60 21.84
CA LYS A 147 -2.93 -7.85 21.42
C LYS A 147 -3.67 -8.52 20.25
N TRP A 148 -5.00 -8.62 20.32
CA TRP A 148 -5.80 -9.17 19.21
C TRP A 148 -5.72 -8.29 17.96
N ILE A 149 -5.75 -6.97 18.11
CA ILE A 149 -5.56 -6.02 17.00
C ILE A 149 -4.19 -6.23 16.37
N ALA A 150 -3.12 -6.29 17.17
CA ALA A 150 -1.77 -6.53 16.68
C ALA A 150 -1.65 -7.87 15.93
N LEU A 151 -2.24 -8.94 16.46
CA LEU A 151 -2.27 -10.25 15.79
C LEU A 151 -2.99 -10.19 14.43
N VAL A 152 -4.14 -9.51 14.37
CA VAL A 152 -4.90 -9.33 13.12
C VAL A 152 -4.11 -8.50 12.11
N VAL A 153 -3.40 -7.45 12.55
CA VAL A 153 -2.56 -6.61 11.69
C VAL A 153 -1.42 -7.44 11.08
N VAL A 154 -0.66 -8.18 11.89
CA VAL A 154 0.44 -9.05 11.40
C VAL A 154 -0.09 -10.11 10.43
N ALA A 155 -1.24 -10.73 10.75
CA ALA A 155 -1.87 -11.70 9.86
C ALA A 155 -2.32 -11.07 8.52
N ALA A 156 -2.85 -9.85 8.55
CA ALA A 156 -3.26 -9.12 7.36
C ALA A 156 -2.06 -8.68 6.50
N GLN A 157 -0.95 -8.27 7.12
CA GLN A 157 0.31 -7.97 6.42
C GLN A 157 0.87 -9.22 5.74
N ALA A 158 0.98 -10.34 6.47
CA ALA A 158 1.43 -11.61 5.90
C ALA A 158 0.53 -12.07 4.74
N SER A 159 -0.79 -11.94 4.89
CA SER A 159 -1.76 -12.25 3.84
C SER A 159 -1.57 -11.34 2.61
N SER A 160 -1.31 -10.04 2.82
CA SER A 160 -1.06 -9.09 1.73
C SER A 160 0.22 -9.42 0.95
N ILE A 161 1.28 -9.83 1.65
CA ILE A 161 2.53 -10.31 1.04
C ILE A 161 2.26 -11.58 0.21
N LEU A 162 1.54 -12.56 0.77
CA LEU A 162 1.17 -13.79 0.05
C LEU A 162 0.32 -13.48 -1.19
N LEU A 163 -0.70 -12.64 -1.07
CA LEU A 163 -1.54 -12.21 -2.18
C LEU A 163 -0.74 -11.52 -3.27
N ALA A 164 0.18 -10.63 -2.91
CA ALA A 164 1.08 -9.96 -3.85
C ALA A 164 2.00 -10.96 -4.56
N MET A 165 2.54 -11.97 -3.86
CA MET A 165 3.34 -13.04 -4.49
C MET A 165 2.51 -13.89 -5.47
N VAL A 166 1.31 -14.30 -5.08
CA VAL A 166 0.42 -15.08 -5.95
C VAL A 166 0.02 -14.26 -7.18
N LEU A 167 -0.29 -12.97 -7.02
CA LEU A 167 -0.57 -12.07 -8.14
C LEU A 167 0.65 -11.93 -9.07
N ARG A 168 1.87 -11.87 -8.53
CA ARG A 168 3.11 -11.89 -9.32
C ARG A 168 3.23 -13.17 -10.15
N ALA A 169 3.04 -14.33 -9.51
CA ALA A 169 3.17 -15.63 -10.14
C ALA A 169 2.13 -15.81 -11.27
N LEU A 170 0.89 -15.41 -11.02
CA LEU A 170 -0.19 -15.43 -12.02
C LEU A 170 0.05 -14.43 -13.17
N GLY A 171 0.73 -13.32 -12.92
CA GLY A 171 1.17 -12.38 -13.96
C GLY A 171 2.26 -12.98 -14.86
N SER A 172 3.27 -13.59 -14.25
CA SER A 172 4.41 -14.20 -14.96
C SER A 172 4.00 -15.37 -15.85
N TYR A 173 3.09 -16.24 -15.40
CA TYR A 173 2.59 -17.38 -16.19
C TYR A 173 1.91 -16.96 -17.50
N ARG A 174 1.32 -15.75 -17.57
CA ARG A 174 0.65 -15.25 -18.77
C ARG A 174 1.60 -14.50 -19.71
N GLY A 175 2.66 -13.88 -19.19
CA GLY A 175 3.71 -13.25 -20.02
C GLY A 175 4.43 -14.28 -20.91
N SER A 176 4.66 -15.50 -20.41
CA SER A 176 5.33 -16.55 -21.19
C SER A 176 4.50 -17.15 -22.33
N TYR A 177 3.18 -16.93 -22.37
CA TYR A 177 2.29 -17.49 -23.41
C TYR A 177 1.83 -16.46 -24.46
N TYR A 178 2.21 -15.18 -24.27
CA TYR A 178 1.83 -14.06 -25.13
C TYR A 178 3.02 -13.13 -25.38
N ASP A 179 4.24 -13.66 -25.42
CA ASP A 179 5.43 -12.91 -25.84
C ASP A 179 5.69 -13.10 -27.35
N SER A 180 4.63 -12.85 -28.13
CA SER A 180 4.71 -12.61 -29.57
C SER A 180 3.58 -11.63 -29.89
N ASP A 181 3.98 -10.37 -29.94
CA ASP A 181 3.30 -9.22 -30.55
C ASP A 181 2.19 -8.54 -29.72
N ASP A 182 2.60 -7.41 -29.12
CA ASP A 182 1.84 -6.19 -28.80
C ASP A 182 0.44 -6.29 -28.16
N ASP A 183 0.31 -5.80 -26.91
CA ASP A 183 -0.73 -4.80 -26.57
C ASP A 183 -0.66 -4.33 -25.11
N PHE A 184 0.07 -3.24 -24.88
CA PHE A 184 -0.15 -2.32 -23.76
C PHE A 184 -1.24 -1.29 -24.13
N ILE A 185 -2.33 -1.72 -24.77
CA ILE A 185 -3.47 -0.86 -25.10
C ILE A 185 -4.74 -1.47 -24.53
N ASN A 186 -5.13 -1.06 -23.32
CA ASN A 186 -6.49 -1.29 -22.82
C ASN A 186 -7.05 -0.13 -21.97
N ALA A 187 -6.61 1.12 -22.23
CA ALA A 187 -7.19 2.28 -21.54
C ALA A 187 -7.37 3.56 -22.38
N ARG A 188 -7.23 3.56 -23.72
CA ARG A 188 -7.48 4.76 -24.53
C ARG A 188 -8.18 4.45 -25.87
N LEU A 189 -9.48 4.75 -25.89
CA LEU A 189 -10.40 4.98 -27.04
C LEU A 189 -11.04 3.76 -27.74
N PRO A 190 -12.35 3.91 -28.05
CA PRO A 190 -12.72 4.09 -29.45
C PRO A 190 -13.68 5.29 -29.61
N LEU A 191 -13.20 6.40 -30.19
CA LEU A 191 -14.05 7.54 -30.55
C LEU A 191 -14.03 7.90 -32.04
N ILE A 192 -13.46 7.07 -32.91
CA ILE A 192 -13.58 7.26 -34.37
C ILE A 192 -14.00 5.95 -35.02
N ARG A 193 -15.30 5.71 -34.97
CA ARG A 193 -16.01 4.92 -35.98
C ARG A 193 -16.02 5.77 -37.24
N ASN A 194 -15.14 5.49 -38.20
CA ASN A 194 -15.35 5.91 -39.58
C ASN A 194 -15.59 4.68 -40.43
N GLN A 195 -16.82 4.63 -40.95
CA GLN A 195 -17.24 3.71 -41.99
C GLN A 195 -16.49 4.05 -43.28
N VAL A 196 -15.83 3.06 -43.88
CA VAL A 196 -15.70 3.01 -45.34
C VAL A 196 -16.01 1.58 -45.78
N GLN A 197 -16.96 1.52 -46.70
CA GLN A 197 -17.68 0.39 -47.26
C GLN A 197 -16.79 -0.44 -48.21
N PRO A 198 -17.02 -1.76 -48.40
CA PRO A 198 -16.24 -2.58 -49.32
C PRO A 198 -16.71 -2.36 -50.78
N THR A 199 -15.79 -2.03 -51.68
CA THR A 199 -16.05 -2.03 -53.14
C THR A 199 -15.71 -3.41 -53.75
N PRO A 200 -16.63 -4.02 -54.52
CA PRO A 200 -16.38 -5.23 -55.31
C PRO A 200 -16.04 -4.93 -56.79
N TYR A 201 -15.54 -5.96 -57.49
CA TYR A 201 -15.23 -6.09 -58.93
C TYR A 201 -13.85 -5.55 -59.35
N ILE A 202 -13.05 -6.18 -60.23
CA ILE A 202 -13.35 -6.90 -61.48
C ILE A 202 -12.29 -8.00 -61.71
N GLY A 203 -12.72 -9.13 -62.29
CA GLY A 203 -11.83 -10.21 -62.73
C GLY A 203 -11.05 -9.87 -63.99
N GLU A 204 -9.77 -10.23 -64.01
CA GLU A 204 -8.98 -10.34 -65.23
C GLU A 204 -8.79 -11.82 -65.59
N ALA A 205 -9.34 -12.18 -66.75
CA ALA A 205 -9.10 -13.44 -67.43
C ALA A 205 -7.66 -13.47 -67.98
N ARG A 206 -6.94 -14.55 -67.71
CA ARG A 206 -5.64 -14.85 -68.34
C ARG A 206 -5.86 -16.00 -69.34
N PRO A 207 -5.65 -15.82 -70.67
CA PRO A 207 -5.63 -16.96 -71.56
C PRO A 207 -4.24 -17.60 -71.56
N HIS A 208 -4.21 -18.90 -71.35
CA HIS A 208 -3.07 -19.76 -71.62
C HIS A 208 -3.03 -20.04 -73.13
N LEU A 209 -1.92 -19.73 -73.80
CA LEU A 209 -1.61 -20.25 -75.13
C LEU A 209 -0.50 -21.31 -74.99
N TYR A 210 -0.82 -22.53 -75.41
CA TYR A 210 0.11 -23.47 -76.03
C TYR A 210 0.03 -23.27 -77.54
#